data_AF-Q5D0G0-F1
#
_entry.id   AF-Q5D0G0-F1
#
_cell.length_a   1.000
_cell.length_b   1.000
_cell.length_c   1.000
_cell.angle_alpha   90.00
_cell.angle_beta   90.00
_cell.angle_gamma   90.00
#
_symmetry.space_group_name_H-M   'P 1'
#
loop_
_entity.id
_entity.type
_entity.pdbx_description
1 polymer ?
#
loop_
_entity_poly.entity_id
_entity_poly.type
_entity_poly.pdbx_seq_one_letter_code
_entity_poly.pdbx_strand_id
1 'polypeptide(L)' 'MDLMPFINKAGCECLNESDEHGFDNCLRKDMTFLESDCDEQLLITVAFNQPVKLYSMKFQGPDN' A
#
# COMPACT_ATOMS: atom_id res chain seq x y z
N MET A 1 0.46 -14.23 10.45
CA MET A 1 0.08 -13.04 11.24
C MET A 1 -0.10 -11.90 10.26
N ASP A 2 -1.19 -11.15 10.35
CA ASP A 2 -1.39 -9.96 9.53
C ASP A 2 -0.51 -8.83 10.08
N LEU A 3 0.31 -8.21 9.22
CA LEU A 3 1.23 -7.15 9.61
C LEU A 3 0.63 -5.74 9.46
N MET A 4 -0.57 -5.60 8.87
CA MET A 4 -1.26 -4.32 8.70
C MET A 4 -1.36 -3.49 9.99
N PRO A 5 -1.67 -4.05 11.17
CA PRO A 5 -1.76 -3.26 12.41
C PRO A 5 -0.43 -2.62 12.85
N PHE A 6 0.70 -3.09 12.34
CA PHE A 6 2.02 -2.57 12.67
C PHE A 6 2.50 -1.47 11.72
N ILE A 7 1.77 -1.19 10.63
CA ILE A 7 2.14 -0.17 9.65
C ILE A 7 1.94 1.23 10.25
N ASN A 8 2.97 2.06 10.12
CA ASN A 8 2.92 3.48 10.43
C ASN A 8 2.50 4.28 9.19
N LYS A 9 1.20 4.53 9.03
CA LYS A 9 0.66 5.25 7.88
C LYS A 9 1.27 6.64 7.68
N ALA A 10 1.52 7.37 8.77
CA ALA A 10 2.09 8.72 8.70
C ALA A 10 3.56 8.74 8.22
N GLY A 11 4.25 7.60 8.28
CA GLY A 11 5.60 7.43 7.74
C GLY A 11 5.65 6.65 6.42
N CYS A 12 4.49 6.34 5.84
CA CYS A 12 4.42 5.73 4.52
C CYS A 12 4.42 6.82 3.44
N GLU A 13 4.92 6.46 2.26
CA GLU A 13 4.98 7.35 1.11
C GLU A 13 4.73 6.50 -0.15
N CYS A 14 4.00 7.07 -1.12
CA CYS A 14 3.79 6.46 -2.42
C CYS A 14 4.07 7.49 -3.50
N LEU A 15 4.98 7.18 -4.43
CA LEU A 15 5.25 8.02 -5.60
C LEU A 15 4.45 7.50 -6.79
N ASN A 16 4.02 8.44 -7.65
CA ASN A 16 3.15 8.19 -8.82
C ASN A 16 1.77 7.62 -8.46
N GLU A 17 1.27 7.87 -7.24
CA GLU A 17 -0.14 7.60 -6.93
C GLU A 17 -1.05 8.65 -7.56
N SER A 18 -2.25 8.24 -7.97
CA SER A 18 -3.27 9.16 -8.45
C SER A 18 -3.92 9.95 -7.31
N ASP A 19 -4.42 11.15 -7.64
CA ASP A 19 -5.13 12.01 -6.70
C ASP A 19 -6.44 11.39 -6.17
N GLU A 20 -7.09 10.55 -6.98
CA GLU A 20 -8.38 9.92 -6.64
C GLU A 20 -8.21 8.57 -5.91
N HIS A 21 -7.15 7.82 -6.25
CA HIS A 21 -6.92 6.45 -5.80
C HIS A 21 -5.53 6.26 -5.16
N GLY A 22 -5.31 6.95 -4.03
CA GLY A 22 -4.05 6.92 -3.30
C GLY A 22 -3.77 5.64 -2.47
N PHE A 23 -2.57 5.57 -1.89
CA PHE A 23 -2.00 4.41 -1.20
C PHE A 23 -2.84 3.89 -0.04
N ASP A 24 -3.53 4.78 0.68
CA ASP A 24 -4.37 4.41 1.81
C ASP A 24 -5.53 3.46 1.45
N ASN A 25 -5.91 3.42 0.17
CA ASN A 25 -6.96 2.55 -0.35
C ASN A 25 -6.49 1.09 -0.42
N CYS A 26 -5.28 0.82 -0.90
CA CYS A 26 -4.78 -0.56 -1.01
C CYS A 26 -4.39 -1.20 0.34
N LEU A 27 -4.36 -0.42 1.42
CA LEU A 27 -4.21 -0.91 2.79
C LEU A 27 -5.54 -1.35 3.43
N ARG A 28 -6.68 -1.04 2.81
CA ARG A 28 -8.02 -1.42 3.28
C ARG A 28 -8.41 -2.76 2.68
N LYS A 29 -9.24 -3.51 3.41
CA LYS A 29 -9.83 -4.77 2.92
C LYS A 29 -11.22 -4.52 2.36
N ASP A 30 -11.33 -3.53 1.47
CA ASP A 30 -12.56 -3.18 0.76
C ASP A 30 -12.31 -3.15 -0.76
N MET A 31 -13.24 -2.58 -1.53
CA MET A 31 -13.14 -2.51 -3.00
C MET A 31 -12.32 -1.31 -3.50
N THR A 32 -11.74 -0.50 -2.60
CA THR A 32 -10.88 0.61 -3.00
C THR A 32 -9.51 0.09 -3.43
N PHE A 33 -8.88 0.79 -4.37
CA PHE A 33 -7.61 0.40 -4.95
C PHE A 33 -6.64 1.58 -5.00
N LEU A 34 -5.36 1.25 -5.13
CA LEU A 34 -4.30 2.19 -5.48
C LEU A 34 -4.15 2.16 -7.00
N GLU A 35 -4.13 3.33 -7.62
CA GLU A 35 -3.92 3.51 -9.06
C GLU A 35 -2.74 4.43 -9.31
N SER A 36 -1.99 4.15 -10.37
CA SER A 36 -0.90 5.01 -10.80
C SER A 36 -1.39 6.13 -11.72
N ASP A 37 -0.78 7.32 -11.60
CA ASP A 37 -1.29 8.53 -12.28
C ASP A 37 -0.82 8.67 -13.73
N CYS A 38 0.46 8.39 -14.00
CA CYS A 38 1.08 8.68 -15.29
C CYS A 38 1.39 7.42 -16.12
N ASP A 39 1.96 6.40 -15.49
CA ASP A 39 2.38 5.13 -16.08
C ASP A 39 2.26 4.00 -15.05
N GLU A 40 2.63 2.76 -15.37
CA GLU A 40 2.48 1.60 -14.49
C GLU A 40 3.44 1.57 -13.26
N GLN A 41 4.35 2.54 -13.10
CA GLN A 41 5.42 2.49 -12.10
C GLN A 41 5.01 3.14 -10.78
N LEU A 42 4.78 2.34 -9.74
CA LEU A 42 4.57 2.83 -8.37
C LEU A 42 5.79 2.57 -7.50
N LEU A 43 6.19 3.55 -6.67
CA LEU A 43 7.18 3.34 -5.61
C LEU A 43 6.51 3.47 -4.24
N ILE A 44 6.48 2.37 -3.49
CA ILE A 44 5.78 2.30 -2.20
C ILE A 44 6.79 2.12 -1.05
N THR A 45 6.78 3.06 -0.12
CA THR A 45 7.55 3.00 1.14
C THR A 45 6.61 2.68 2.29
N VAL A 46 6.83 1.55 2.97
CA VAL A 46 6.04 1.12 4.13
C VAL A 46 6.86 1.23 5.41
N ALA A 47 6.49 2.16 6.28
CA ALA A 47 7.07 2.26 7.61
C ALA A 47 6.33 1.36 8.61
N PHE A 48 7.05 0.79 9.58
CA PHE A 48 6.47 0.02 10.67
C PHE A 48 6.71 0.71 12.02
N ASN A 49 5.73 0.67 12.92
CA ASN A 49 5.80 1.24 14.27
C ASN A 49 6.76 0.47 15.20
N GLN A 50 7.21 -0.71 14.78
CA GLN A 50 8.12 -1.57 15.51
C GLN A 50 8.90 -2.46 14.53
N PRO A 51 10.06 -3.01 14.94
CA PRO A 51 10.74 -4.03 14.15
C PRO A 51 9.85 -5.25 13.93
N VAL A 52 9.70 -5.68 12.68
CA VAL A 52 8.94 -6.87 12.28
C VAL A 52 9.81 -7.78 11.41
N LYS A 53 9.47 -9.08 11.35
CA LYS A 53 10.07 -10.01 10.39
C LYS A 53 9.10 -10.21 9.23
N LEU A 54 9.51 -9.82 8.03
CA LEU A 54 8.75 -10.08 6.82
C LEU A 54 8.98 -11.54 6.39
N TYR A 55 7.92 -12.35 6.47
CA TYR A 55 7.97 -13.75 6.03
C TYR A 55 7.45 -13.92 4.61
N SER A 56 6.38 -13.20 4.29
CA SER A 56 5.71 -13.25 2.99
C SER A 56 5.08 -11.90 2.70
N MET A 57 4.93 -11.59 1.41
CA MET A 57 4.24 -10.40 0.92
C MET A 57 3.12 -10.84 -0.02
N LYS A 58 1.96 -10.17 0.05
CA LYS A 58 0.81 -10.44 -0.81
C LYS A 58 0.49 -9.19 -1.61
N PHE A 59 0.63 -9.27 -2.93
CA PHE A 59 0.19 -8.25 -3.88
C PHE A 59 -1.01 -8.79 -4.65
N GLN A 60 -2.08 -7.99 -4.74
CA GLN A 60 -3.30 -8.32 -5.46
C GLN A 60 -3.81 -7.07 -6.17
N GLY A 61 -4.33 -7.23 -7.38
CA GLY A 61 -5.03 -6.17 -8.11
C GLY A 61 -6.54 -6.43 -8.15
N PRO A 62 -7.33 -5.46 -8.65
CA PRO A 62 -8.75 -5.64 -8.90
C PRO A 62 -9.01 -6.74 -9.94
N ASP A 63 -10.20 -7.34 -9.89
CA ASP A 63 -10.67 -8.27 -10.92
C ASP A 63 -11.02 -7.48 -12.21
N ASN A 64 -10.61 -8.00 -13.38
CA ASN A 64 -10.90 -7.43 -14.70
C ASN A 64 -12.38 -7.59 -15.11
#